data_AF-A0A6G2VPE8-F1
#
_entry.id   AF-A0A6G2VPE8-F1
#
_cell.length_a   1.000
_cell.length_b   1.000
_cell.length_c   1.000
_cell.angle_alpha   90.00
_cell.angle_beta   90.00
_cell.angle_gamma   90.00
#
_symmetry.space_group_name_H-M   'P 1'
#
loop_
_entity.id
_entity.type
_entity.pdbx_description
1 polymer ?
#
loop_
_entity_poly.entity_id
_entity_poly.type
_entity_poly.pdbx_seq_one_letter_code
_entity_poly.pdbx_strand_id
1 'polypeptide(L)' 'SESSRRALLGALADTHTLLLGTHFAPPTAGRVVSREGAYRLAPVPAGVH' A
#
# COMPACT_ATOMS: atom_id res chain seq x y z
N SER A 1 5.24 7.99 14.01
CA SER A 1 3.99 8.13 14.76
C SER A 1 2.87 7.39 14.04
N GLU A 2 1.88 6.85 14.75
CA GLU A 2 0.70 6.22 14.15
C GLU A 2 -0.10 7.20 13.27
N SER A 3 -0.27 8.44 13.74
CA SER A 3 -1.04 9.48 13.03
C SER A 3 -0.44 9.77 11.64
N SER A 4 0.88 9.96 11.56
CA SER A 4 1.58 10.17 10.28
C SER A 4 1.43 8.97 9.33
N ARG A 5 1.45 7.74 9.86
CA ARG A 5 1.24 6.52 9.07
C ARG A 5 -0.18 6.46 8.51
N ARG A 6 -1.19 6.77 9.34
CA ARG A 6 -2.59 6.82 8.88
C ARG A 6 -2.81 7.91 7.84
N ALA A 7 -2.25 9.10 8.03
CA ALA A 7 -2.36 10.20 7.08
C ALA A 7 -1.76 9.84 5.71
N LEU A 8 -0.56 9.25 5.71
CA LEU A 8 0.08 8.77 4.48
C LEU A 8 -0.74 7.69 3.78
N LEU A 9 -1.19 6.65 4.50
CA LEU A 9 -1.96 5.57 3.90
C LEU A 9 -3.32 6.06 3.39
N GLY A 10 -3.96 7.00 4.10
CA GLY A 10 -5.20 7.63 3.65
C GLY A 10 -5.03 8.44 2.36
N ALA A 11 -3.92 9.14 2.20
CA ALA A 11 -3.62 9.89 0.97
C ALA A 11 -3.32 8.99 -0.25
N LEU A 12 -2.95 7.72 -0.03
CA LEU A 12 -2.61 6.76 -1.08
C LEU A 12 -3.72 5.74 -1.36
N ALA A 13 -4.68 5.61 -0.45
CA ALA A 13 -5.76 4.65 -0.57
C ALA A 13 -6.59 4.92 -1.82
N ASP A 14 -6.80 3.89 -2.64
CA ASP A 14 -7.68 3.90 -3.81
C ASP A 14 -7.25 4.90 -4.91
N THR A 15 -6.05 5.49 -4.84
CA THR A 15 -5.49 6.40 -5.87
C THR A 15 -4.73 5.66 -6.98
N HIS A 16 -4.67 4.33 -6.91
CA HIS A 16 -3.83 3.48 -7.75
C HIS A 16 -2.32 3.75 -7.68
N THR A 17 -1.86 4.59 -6.75
CA THR A 17 -0.44 4.88 -6.53
C THR A 17 0.29 3.62 -6.09
N LEU A 18 1.46 3.38 -6.69
CA LEU A 18 2.34 2.28 -6.30
C LEU A 18 3.14 2.68 -5.05
N LEU A 19 3.03 1.88 -3.99
CA LEU A 19 3.83 1.99 -2.78
C LEU A 19 4.91 0.90 -2.79
N LEU A 20 6.16 1.30 -2.60
CA LEU A 20 7.32 0.41 -2.48
C LEU A 20 7.78 0.36 -1.02
N GLY A 21 7.71 -0.80 -0.38
CA GLY A 21 8.07 -0.99 1.02
C GLY A 21 9.22 -1.97 1.19
N THR A 22 10.38 -1.49 1.70
CA THR A 22 11.56 -2.35 1.94
C THR A 22 11.39 -3.35 3.07
N HIS A 23 10.38 -3.17 3.92
CA HIS A 23 10.11 -3.99 5.10
C HIS A 23 8.85 -4.86 4.95
N PHE A 24 8.23 -4.87 3.78
CA PHE A 24 7.09 -5.74 3.52
C PHE A 24 7.57 -7.13 3.11
N ALA A 25 6.85 -8.17 3.51
CA ALA A 25 7.06 -9.48 2.92
C ALA A 25 6.79 -9.41 1.40
N PRO A 26 7.49 -10.19 0.57
CA PRO A 26 7.17 -10.25 -0.85
C PRO A 26 5.68 -10.55 -1.09
N PRO A 27 5.02 -9.83 -2.02
CA PRO A 27 5.55 -8.72 -2.82
C PRO A 27 5.69 -7.41 -2.03
N THR A 28 6.89 -6.82 -2.10
CA THR A 28 7.25 -5.57 -1.40
C THR A 28 6.60 -4.31 -2.01
N ALA A 29 6.02 -4.46 -3.20
CA ALA A 29 5.31 -3.41 -3.92
C ALA A 29 3.81 -3.72 -3.99
N GLY A 30 2.98 -2.69 -3.83
CA GLY A 30 1.54 -2.84 -3.90
C GLY A 30 0.79 -1.52 -3.95
N ARG A 31 -0.52 -1.59 -4.10
CA ARG A 31 -1.44 -0.45 -3.98
C ARG A 31 -2.09 -0.46 -2.61
N VAL A 32 -2.32 0.71 -2.04
CA VAL A 32 -3.09 0.83 -0.80
C VAL A 32 -4.57 0.82 -1.15
N VAL A 33 -5.34 -0.05 -0.50
CA VAL A 33 -6.79 -0.12 -0.64
C VAL A 33 -7.47 0.06 0.70
N SER A 34 -8.58 0.77 0.71
CA SER A 34 -9.45 0.87 1.90
C SER A 34 -10.15 -0.47 2.14
N ARG A 35 -10.11 -0.97 3.38
CA ARG A 35 -10.80 -2.20 3.78
C ARG A 35 -11.30 -2.10 5.21
N GLU A 36 -12.62 -2.15 5.40
CA GLU A 36 -13.28 -2.30 6.72
C GLU A 36 -12.77 -1.31 7.77
N GLY A 37 -12.58 -0.03 7.39
CA GLY A 37 -12.08 1.01 8.30
C GLY A 37 -10.56 0.98 8.54
N ALA A 38 -9.83 0.15 7.79
CA ALA A 38 -8.38 0.06 7.78
C ALA A 38 -7.82 0.13 6.35
N TYR A 39 -6.51 -0.05 6.23
CA TYR A 39 -5.80 -0.06 4.95
C TYR A 39 -5.14 -1.42 4.74
N ARG A 40 -5.20 -1.93 3.51
CA ARG A 40 -4.51 -3.15 3.09
C ARG A 40 -3.55 -2.82 1.95
N LEU A 41 -2.41 -3.51 1.91
CA LEU A 41 -1.55 -3.54 0.73
C LEU A 41 -2.04 -4.63 -0.22
N ALA A 42 -2.53 -4.23 -1.39
CA ALA A 42 -2.88 -5.15 -2.47
C ALA A 42 -1.64 -5.39 -3.36
N PRO A 43 -1.17 -6.64 -3.48
CA PRO A 43 -0.09 -7.01 -4.39
C PRO A 43 -0.31 -6.48 -5.81
N VAL A 44 0.73 -5.92 -6.41
CA VAL A 44 0.79 -5.73 -7.87
C VAL A 44 1.70 -6.82 -8.43
N PRO A 45 1.24 -7.62 -9.40
CA PRO A 45 2.09 -8.62 -10.06
C PRO A 45 3.34 -7.95 -10.62
N ALA A 46 4.51 -8.53 -10.38
CA ALA A 46 5.70 -8.14 -11.12
C ALA A 46 5.43 -8.47 -12.60
N GLY A 47 5.58 -7.48 -13.48
CA GLY A 47 5.49 -7.72 -14.92
C GLY A 47 6.54 -8.75 -15.32
N VAL A 48 6.14 -9.76 -16.08
CA VAL A 48 7.11 -10.59 -16.80
C VAL A 48 7.70 -9.72 -17.91
N HIS A 49 8.99 -9.42 -17.80
CA HIS A 49 9.76 -8.79 -18.87
C HIS A 49 10.43 -9.89 -19.68
#